data_AF-A0A2U1F3Z8-F1
#
_entry.id   AF-A0A2U1F3Z8-F1
#
_cell.length_a   1.000
_cell.length_b   1.000
_cell.length_c   1.000
_cell.angle_alpha   90.00
_cell.angle_beta   90.00
_cell.angle_gamma   90.00
#
_symmetry.space_group_name_H-M   'P 1'
#
loop_
_entity.id
_entity.type
_entity.pdbx_description
1 polymer ?
#
loop_
_entity_poly.entity_id
_entity_poly.type
_entity_poly.pdbx_seq_one_letter_code
_entity_poly.pdbx_strand_id
1 'polypeptide(L)'
;MTEQQQSPQAGIAGALTDLSEQTRILVRGEIASAQRETWDKLKATAPALGLLGGAGVLGLAASASAYRASLRLLERWLPPSGAALLATVVYGGGAAAAGMAGLQQLRTLPVPFPAETVAETGAVVEETAAQVRRGAADATVPRPR
;
A
#
# COMPACT_ATOMS: atom_id res chain seq x y z
N MET A 1 14.96 8.84 -65.90
CA MET A 1 16.11 8.87 -64.98
C MET A 1 15.56 8.80 -63.55
N THR A 2 15.08 7.64 -63.10
CA THR A 2 14.47 7.50 -61.75
C THR A 2 14.61 6.12 -61.07
N GLU A 3 15.12 5.07 -61.72
CA GLU A 3 15.08 3.70 -61.14
C GLU A 3 16.26 3.31 -60.22
N GLN A 4 17.26 4.16 -60.01
CA GLN A 4 18.42 3.81 -59.16
C GLN A 4 18.35 4.40 -57.73
N GLN A 5 17.27 5.10 -57.39
CA GLN A 5 17.12 5.81 -56.10
C GLN A 5 16.21 5.13 -55.08
N GLN A 6 15.74 3.90 -55.31
CA GLN A 6 14.83 3.18 -54.37
C GLN A 6 15.52 2.06 -53.57
N SER A 7 16.68 1.57 -54.01
CA SER A 7 17.41 0.47 -53.35
C SER A 7 18.17 0.87 -52.06
N PRO A 8 18.78 2.07 -51.95
CA PRO A 8 19.42 2.51 -50.71
C PRO A 8 18.43 2.72 -49.55
N GLN A 9 17.26 3.29 -49.83
CA GLN A 9 16.23 3.64 -48.84
C GLN A 9 15.57 2.39 -48.28
N ALA A 10 15.35 1.37 -49.11
CA ALA A 10 14.88 0.05 -48.66
C ALA A 10 15.88 -0.63 -47.71
N GLY A 11 17.19 -0.50 -47.99
CA GLY A 11 18.25 -1.03 -47.12
C GLY A 11 18.36 -0.30 -45.77
N ILE A 12 18.24 1.03 -45.76
CA ILE A 12 18.27 1.85 -44.53
C ILE A 12 17.03 1.55 -43.66
N ALA A 13 15.85 1.39 -44.28
CA ALA A 13 14.62 1.02 -43.57
C ALA A 13 14.69 -0.39 -42.98
N GLY A 14 15.30 -1.34 -43.69
CA GLY A 14 15.55 -2.70 -43.18
C GLY A 14 16.49 -2.71 -41.97
N ALA A 15 17.64 -2.01 -42.05
CA ALA A 15 18.59 -1.93 -40.95
C ALA A 15 18.00 -1.27 -39.69
N LEU A 16 17.14 -0.27 -39.86
CA LEU A 16 16.44 0.39 -38.74
C LEU A 16 15.43 -0.55 -38.06
N THR A 17 14.79 -1.41 -38.85
CA THR A 17 13.83 -2.41 -38.37
C THR A 17 14.54 -3.51 -37.58
N ASP A 18 15.65 -4.05 -38.11
CA ASP A 18 16.44 -5.08 -37.44
C ASP A 18 17.06 -4.57 -36.12
N LEU A 19 17.58 -3.35 -36.11
CA LEU A 19 18.11 -2.74 -34.88
C LEU A 19 17.01 -2.50 -33.83
N SER A 20 15.81 -2.12 -34.28
CA SER A 20 14.63 -1.96 -33.40
C SER A 20 14.19 -3.30 -32.81
N GLU A 21 14.20 -4.37 -33.62
CA GLU A 21 13.86 -5.72 -33.19
C GLU A 21 14.89 -6.25 -32.17
N GLN A 22 16.19 -6.08 -32.43
CA GLN A 22 17.27 -6.48 -31.52
C GLN A 22 17.21 -5.70 -30.20
N THR A 23 16.97 -4.39 -30.27
CA THR A 23 16.81 -3.57 -29.06
C THR A 23 15.63 -4.03 -28.23
N ARG A 24 14.49 -4.40 -28.84
CA ARG A 24 13.35 -4.99 -28.12
C ARG A 24 13.70 -6.30 -27.45
N ILE A 25 14.44 -7.19 -28.13
CA ILE A 25 14.85 -8.47 -27.57
C ILE A 25 15.77 -8.27 -26.36
N LEU A 26 16.77 -7.38 -26.46
CA LEU A 26 17.65 -7.05 -25.34
C LEU A 26 16.88 -6.45 -24.16
N VAL A 27 16.06 -5.42 -24.41
CA VAL A 27 15.26 -4.75 -23.37
C VAL A 27 14.35 -5.76 -22.68
N ARG A 28 13.72 -6.68 -23.42
CA ARG A 28 12.83 -7.69 -22.85
C ARG A 28 13.59 -8.74 -22.04
N GLY A 29 14.81 -9.10 -22.46
CA GLY A 29 15.72 -9.95 -21.69
C GLY A 29 16.14 -9.30 -20.37
N GLU A 30 16.51 -8.02 -20.40
CA GLU A 30 16.92 -7.28 -19.21
C GLU A 30 15.75 -7.08 -18.24
N ILE A 31 14.55 -6.78 -18.75
CA ILE A 31 13.33 -6.71 -17.93
C ILE A 31 13.06 -8.06 -17.26
N ALA A 32 13.18 -9.17 -17.97
CA ALA A 32 12.97 -10.50 -17.40
C ALA A 32 14.02 -10.85 -16.33
N SER A 33 15.27 -10.44 -16.54
CA SER A 33 16.36 -10.58 -15.57
C SER A 33 16.10 -9.75 -14.30
N ALA A 34 15.81 -8.46 -14.46
CA ALA A 34 15.49 -7.55 -13.36
C ALA A 34 14.25 -8.01 -12.57
N GLN A 35 13.24 -8.56 -13.26
CA GLN A 35 12.05 -9.10 -12.61
C GLN A 35 12.38 -10.30 -11.73
N ARG A 36 13.24 -11.24 -12.20
CA ARG A 36 13.68 -12.39 -11.40
C ARG A 36 14.45 -11.96 -10.17
N GLU A 37 15.41 -11.05 -10.32
CA GLU A 37 16.21 -10.55 -9.19
C GLU A 37 15.33 -9.85 -8.14
N THR A 38 14.35 -9.06 -8.60
CA THR A 38 13.36 -8.42 -7.71
C THR A 38 12.54 -9.47 -6.95
N TRP A 39 12.14 -10.55 -7.62
CA TRP A 39 11.39 -11.64 -7.01
C TRP A 39 12.17 -12.43 -5.97
N ASP A 40 13.45 -12.68 -6.23
CA ASP A 40 14.31 -13.37 -5.28
C ASP A 40 14.60 -12.50 -4.04
N LYS A 41 14.80 -11.19 -4.23
CA LYS A 41 14.90 -10.22 -3.11
C LYS A 41 13.61 -10.16 -2.30
N LEU A 42 12.45 -10.21 -2.96
CA LEU A 42 11.16 -10.20 -2.26
C LEU A 42 10.97 -11.47 -1.44
N LYS A 43 11.25 -12.65 -2.00
CA LYS A 43 11.18 -13.93 -1.28
C LYS A 43 12.12 -13.97 -0.10
N ALA A 44 13.34 -13.44 -0.25
CA ALA A 44 14.29 -13.34 0.86
C ALA A 44 13.77 -12.45 2.00
N THR A 45 12.94 -11.45 1.68
CA THR A 45 12.33 -10.53 2.66
C THR A 45 10.99 -11.04 3.22
N ALA A 46 10.38 -12.07 2.61
CA ALA A 46 9.11 -12.66 3.02
C ALA A 46 8.98 -13.00 4.52
N PRO A 47 9.98 -13.63 5.19
CA PRO A 47 9.88 -13.91 6.62
C PRO A 47 9.85 -12.64 7.48
N ALA A 48 10.62 -11.60 7.10
CA ALA A 48 10.61 -10.32 7.81
C ALA A 48 9.25 -9.62 7.67
N LEU A 49 8.65 -9.66 6.48
CA LEU A 49 7.29 -9.16 6.25
C LEU A 49 6.25 -9.96 7.04
N GLY A 50 6.41 -11.29 7.12
CA GLY A 50 5.55 -12.15 7.93
C GLY A 50 5.60 -11.79 9.43
N LEU A 51 6.79 -11.59 9.98
CA LEU A 51 6.96 -11.13 11.36
C LEU A 51 6.38 -9.73 11.58
N LEU A 52 6.56 -8.82 10.62
CA LEU A 52 5.98 -7.47 10.70
C LEU A 52 4.45 -7.52 10.70
N GLY A 53 3.85 -8.34 9.83
CA GLY A 53 2.41 -8.57 9.77
C GLY A 53 1.89 -9.17 11.08
N GLY A 54 2.56 -10.20 11.61
CA GLY A 54 2.22 -10.79 12.90
C GLY A 54 2.32 -9.80 14.07
N ALA A 55 3.38 -8.99 14.11
CA ALA A 55 3.53 -7.91 15.09
C ALA A 55 2.42 -6.86 14.97
N GLY A 56 1.98 -6.54 13.75
CA GLY A 56 0.84 -5.66 13.52
C GLY A 56 -0.46 -6.20 14.14
N VAL A 57 -0.79 -7.46 13.89
CA VAL A 57 -1.99 -8.11 14.46
C VAL A 57 -1.92 -8.16 15.99
N LEU A 58 -0.78 -8.58 16.54
CA LEU A 58 -0.58 -8.61 18.00
C LEU A 58 -0.62 -7.22 18.62
N GLY A 59 -0.05 -6.22 17.95
CA GLY A 59 -0.09 -4.82 18.37
C GLY A 59 -1.52 -4.27 18.42
N LEU A 60 -2.36 -4.61 17.43
CA LEU A 60 -3.78 -4.25 17.43
C LEU A 60 -4.53 -4.91 18.58
N ALA A 61 -4.33 -6.22 18.80
CA ALA A 61 -4.97 -6.94 19.90
C ALA A 61 -4.55 -6.38 21.28
N ALA A 62 -3.26 -6.11 21.47
CA ALA A 62 -2.72 -5.49 22.67
C ALA A 62 -3.31 -4.08 22.88
N SER A 63 -3.42 -3.28 21.82
CA SER A 63 -4.02 -1.94 21.88
C SER A 63 -5.49 -1.97 22.28
N ALA A 64 -6.28 -2.91 21.74
CA ALA A 64 -7.68 -3.08 22.11
C ALA A 64 -7.86 -3.49 23.58
N SER A 65 -6.98 -4.38 24.06
CA SER A 65 -6.95 -4.77 25.48
C SER A 65 -6.58 -3.58 26.38
N ALA A 66 -5.55 -2.83 26.01
CA ALA A 66 -5.10 -1.64 26.73
C ALA A 66 -6.17 -0.55 26.76
N TYR A 67 -6.90 -0.34 25.65
CA TYR A 67 -8.03 0.58 25.59
C TYR A 67 -9.11 0.22 26.61
N ARG A 68 -9.53 -1.06 26.66
CA ARG A 68 -10.52 -1.54 27.64
C ARG A 68 -10.04 -1.40 29.08
N ALA A 69 -8.77 -1.73 29.36
CA ALA A 69 -8.19 -1.59 30.69
C ALA A 69 -8.15 -0.12 31.13
N SER A 70 -7.76 0.77 30.22
CA SER A 70 -7.68 2.22 30.47
C SER A 70 -9.05 2.83 30.75
N LEU A 71 -10.07 2.47 29.98
CA LEU A 71 -11.46 2.89 30.23
C LEU A 71 -11.92 2.52 31.64
N ARG A 72 -11.78 1.25 32.03
CA ARG A 72 -12.17 0.79 33.38
C ARG A 72 -11.41 1.53 34.49
N LEU A 73 -10.14 1.86 34.25
CA LEU A 73 -9.35 2.61 35.21
C LEU A 73 -9.83 4.06 35.32
N LEU A 74 -10.16 4.68 34.19
CA LEU A 74 -10.59 6.08 34.11
C LEU A 74 -12.01 6.29 34.67
N GLU A 75 -12.90 5.30 34.47
CA GLU A 75 -14.25 5.25 35.06
C GLU A 75 -14.25 5.23 36.60
N ARG A 76 -13.12 4.92 37.26
CA ARG A 76 -13.01 5.07 38.72
C ARG A 76 -12.95 6.53 39.18
N TRP A 77 -12.53 7.44 38.30
CA TRP A 77 -12.29 8.85 38.64
C TRP A 77 -13.19 9.81 37.85
N LEU A 78 -13.70 9.39 36.69
CA LEU A 78 -14.54 10.19 35.80
C LEU A 78 -15.85 9.47 35.49
N PRO A 79 -16.94 10.21 35.18
CA PRO A 79 -18.13 9.62 34.60
C PRO A 79 -17.83 8.96 33.24
N PRO A 80 -18.62 7.95 32.82
CA PRO A 80 -18.33 7.15 31.63
C PRO A 80 -18.15 7.95 30.34
N SER A 81 -18.92 9.04 30.18
CA SER A 81 -18.82 9.94 29.02
C SER A 81 -17.48 10.67 28.98
N GLY A 82 -17.00 11.19 30.11
CA GLY A 82 -15.71 11.87 30.20
C GLY A 82 -14.54 10.92 29.97
N ALA A 83 -14.62 9.70 30.51
CA ALA A 83 -13.63 8.65 30.31
C ALA A 83 -13.50 8.25 28.83
N ALA A 84 -14.64 8.06 28.16
CA ALA A 84 -14.68 7.74 26.74
C ALA A 84 -14.06 8.85 25.87
N LEU A 85 -14.42 10.11 26.12
CA LEU A 85 -13.87 11.25 25.36
C LEU A 85 -12.35 11.37 25.51
N LEU A 86 -11.83 11.26 26.74
CA LEU A 86 -10.39 11.29 26.97
C LEU A 86 -9.67 10.13 26.28
N ALA A 87 -10.21 8.91 26.38
CA ALA A 87 -9.64 7.77 25.68
C ALA A 87 -9.66 7.98 24.16
N THR A 88 -10.74 8.50 23.58
CA THR A 88 -10.81 8.84 22.15
C THR A 88 -9.74 9.85 21.76
N VAL A 89 -9.51 10.90 22.54
CA VAL A 89 -8.48 11.90 22.24
C VAL A 89 -7.08 11.30 22.31
N VAL A 90 -6.78 10.51 23.35
CA VAL A 90 -5.45 9.92 23.55
C VAL A 90 -5.13 8.87 22.49
N TYR A 91 -6.01 7.88 22.32
CA TYR A 91 -5.79 6.79 21.36
C TYR A 91 -5.97 7.27 19.92
N GLY A 92 -6.95 8.14 19.65
CA GLY A 92 -7.18 8.71 18.32
C GLY A 92 -6.05 9.64 17.90
N GLY A 93 -5.58 10.51 18.79
CA GLY A 93 -4.43 11.38 18.54
C GLY A 93 -3.14 10.57 18.31
N GLY A 94 -2.88 9.57 19.16
CA GLY A 94 -1.74 8.67 19.00
C GLY A 94 -1.78 7.89 17.68
N ALA A 95 -2.95 7.35 17.32
CA ALA A 95 -3.14 6.64 16.05
C ALA A 95 -2.96 7.55 14.83
N ALA A 96 -3.48 8.79 14.87
CA ALA A 96 -3.28 9.76 13.80
C ALA A 96 -1.80 10.11 13.62
N ALA A 97 -1.09 10.38 14.72
CA ALA A 97 0.34 10.68 14.69
C ALA A 97 1.16 9.50 14.15
N ALA A 98 0.93 8.28 14.66
CA ALA A 98 1.60 7.07 14.20
C ALA A 98 1.31 6.78 12.72
N GLY A 99 0.06 6.94 12.28
CA GLY A 99 -0.34 6.76 10.89
C GLY A 99 0.36 7.75 9.96
N MET A 100 0.43 9.02 10.33
CA MET A 100 1.17 10.03 9.56
C MET A 100 2.66 9.71 9.49
N ALA A 101 3.28 9.32 10.62
CA ALA A 101 4.69 8.96 10.67
C ALA A 101 5.00 7.74 9.77
N GLY A 102 4.17 6.70 9.84
CA GLY A 102 4.29 5.52 8.97
C GLY A 102 4.14 5.86 7.48
N LEU A 103 3.17 6.71 7.14
CA LEU A 103 2.97 7.15 5.76
C LEU A 103 4.15 7.97 5.24
N GLN A 104 4.71 8.86 6.07
CA GLN A 104 5.92 9.61 5.70
C GLN A 104 7.08 8.66 5.44
N GLN A 105 7.27 7.66 6.30
CA GLN A 105 8.35 6.70 6.15
C GLN A 105 8.19 5.86 4.87
N LEU A 106 6.98 5.41 4.55
CA LEU A 106 6.69 4.69 3.31
C LEU A 106 7.01 5.52 2.05
N ARG A 107 6.73 6.82 2.06
CA ARG A 107 7.04 7.72 0.94
C ARG A 107 8.54 7.90 0.69
N THR A 108 9.36 7.67 1.70
CA THR A 108 10.82 7.78 1.59
C THR A 108 11.51 6.50 1.13
N LEU A 109 10.78 5.37 1.11
CA LEU A 109 11.34 4.09 0.71
C LEU A 109 11.28 3.92 -0.81
N PRO A 110 12.35 3.42 -1.46
CA PRO A 110 12.25 2.90 -2.82
C PRO A 110 11.46 1.60 -2.74
N VAL A 111 10.20 1.62 -3.16
CA VAL A 111 9.27 0.51 -2.97
C VAL A 111 9.20 -0.36 -4.23
N PRO A 112 9.75 -1.60 -4.22
CA PRO A 112 9.63 -2.53 -5.34
C PRO A 112 8.39 -3.44 -5.14
N PHE A 113 7.19 -2.88 -5.02
CA PHE A 113 5.98 -3.70 -4.97
C PHE A 113 5.43 -3.98 -6.37
N PRO A 114 4.89 -5.19 -6.62
CA PRO A 114 4.14 -5.47 -7.83
C PRO A 114 2.98 -4.49 -7.98
N ALA A 115 2.81 -3.93 -9.18
CA ALA A 115 1.73 -2.98 -9.46
C ALA A 115 0.34 -3.56 -9.12
N GLU A 116 0.16 -4.86 -9.34
CA GLU A 116 -1.08 -5.58 -9.06
C GLU A 116 -1.40 -5.66 -7.56
N THR A 117 -0.39 -5.95 -6.72
CA THR A 117 -0.55 -5.95 -5.25
C THR A 117 -0.88 -4.57 -4.71
N VAL A 118 -0.28 -3.51 -5.29
CA VAL A 118 -0.60 -2.13 -4.90
C VAL A 118 -2.03 -1.77 -5.29
N ALA A 119 -2.48 -2.19 -6.47
CA ALA A 119 -3.86 -1.95 -6.93
C ALA A 119 -4.89 -2.68 -6.06
N GLU A 120 -4.65 -3.96 -5.75
CA GLU A 120 -5.54 -4.76 -4.89
C GLU A 120 -5.61 -4.19 -3.47
N THR A 121 -4.45 -3.86 -2.88
CA THR A 121 -4.40 -3.24 -1.55
C THR A 121 -5.11 -1.89 -1.53
N GLY A 122 -4.96 -1.10 -2.60
CA GLY A 122 -5.68 0.17 -2.77
C GLY A 122 -7.19 -0.01 -2.75
N ALA A 123 -7.71 -1.00 -3.47
CA ALA A 123 -9.13 -1.31 -3.51
C ALA A 123 -9.68 -1.71 -2.13
N VAL A 124 -8.96 -2.54 -1.38
CA VAL A 124 -9.33 -2.95 -0.01
C VAL A 124 -9.38 -1.76 0.95
N VAL A 125 -8.41 -0.84 0.84
CA VAL A 125 -8.38 0.38 1.66
C VAL A 125 -9.56 1.28 1.34
N GLU A 126 -9.89 1.45 0.07
CA GLU A 126 -11.02 2.27 -0.37
C GLU A 126 -12.36 1.69 0.11
N GLU A 127 -12.54 0.37 0.00
CA GLU A 127 -13.71 -0.33 0.53
C GLU A 127 -13.85 -0.10 2.04
N THR A 128 -12.76 -0.30 2.78
CA THR A 128 -12.74 -0.11 4.24
C THR A 128 -13.10 1.33 4.61
N ALA A 129 -12.53 2.33 3.92
CA ALA A 129 -12.83 3.73 4.16
C ALA A 129 -14.30 4.07 3.86
N ALA A 130 -14.87 3.47 2.80
CA ALA A 130 -16.29 3.61 2.48
C ALA A 130 -17.19 2.96 3.55
N GLN A 131 -16.76 1.85 4.14
CA GLN A 131 -17.47 1.16 5.22
C GLN A 131 -17.50 1.99 6.50
N VAL A 132 -16.36 2.61 6.86
CA VAL A 132 -16.26 3.52 8.01
C VAL A 132 -17.16 4.75 7.83
N ARG A 133 -17.14 5.38 6.64
CA ARG A 133 -18.01 6.52 6.34
C ARG A 133 -19.50 6.17 6.42
N ARG A 134 -19.89 4.98 5.94
CA ARG A 134 -21.28 4.49 6.06
C ARG A 134 -21.68 4.24 7.52
N GLY A 135 -20.81 3.61 8.31
CA GLY A 135 -21.06 3.39 9.74
C GLY A 135 -21.23 4.71 10.52
N ALA A 136 -20.47 5.75 10.16
CA ALA A 136 -20.62 7.07 10.74
C ALA A 136 -21.96 7.75 10.35
N ALA A 137 -22.44 7.53 9.12
CA ALA A 137 -23.74 8.05 8.68
C ALA A 137 -24.92 7.32 9.37
N ASP A 138 -24.86 6.00 9.50
CA ASP A 138 -25.92 5.21 10.15
C ASP A 138 -26.05 5.52 11.66
N ALA A 139 -24.94 5.90 12.33
CA ALA A 139 -24.98 6.33 13.73
C ALA A 139 -25.73 7.65 13.96
N THR A 140 -26.01 8.42 12.89
CA THR A 140 -26.73 9.71 12.96
C THR A 140 -28.23 9.60 12.65
N VAL A 141 -28.73 8.43 12.22
CA VAL A 141 -30.16 8.20 11.93
C VAL A 141 -30.86 7.62 13.17
N PRO A 142 -31.79 8.33 13.83
CA PRO A 142 -32.52 7.79 14.97
C PRO A 142 -33.42 6.62 14.53
N ARG A 143 -33.27 5.46 15.17
CA ARG A 143 -34.14 4.30 14.94
C ARG A 143 -35.54 4.59 15.52
N PRO A 144 -36.62 4.50 14.73
CA PRO A 144 -37.97 4.53 15.30
C PRO A 144 -38.15 3.30 16.19
N ARG A 145 -38.68 3.53 17.40
CA ARG A 145 -39.08 2.49 18.36
C ARG A 145 -40.39 1.85 17.94
#